data_AF-A0A8B6DF16-F1
#
_entry.id   AF-A0A8B6DF16-F1
#
_cell.length_a   1.000
_cell.length_b   1.000
_cell.length_c   1.000
_cell.angle_alpha   90.00
_cell.angle_beta   90.00
_cell.angle_gamma   90.00
#
_symmetry.space_group_name_H-M   'P 1'
#
loop_
_entity.id
_entity.type
_entity.pdbx_description
1 polymer ?
#
loop_
_entity_poly.entity_id
_entity_poly.type
_entity_poly.pdbx_seq_one_letter_code
_entity_poly.pdbx_strand_id
1 'polypeptide(L)'
;MHRNGIVIFVIIISCSFKAVDLCHSNCECTDKILTCHNFTKNDLNSVKFHQSITADLEQVYITKGDIPELDIRNLCIGDKRLDSLITLDLTRNGITRITQPFYDCVPNLEELRLSHNHWNVSTIEVNIFQNMTKIKKIDMSHAFLDNSDFINIADLQAVFSDNNLQALEELSLDHNEFSIFDKNSANVVCAFPALKKLDLSYNFLPKITLYHKTCLPRLEYIDLSWNSIITIDDYSHNGLLFSLDFIQSGKLPNQTMLTVNFNGNEFDCDCGLLEFRNWLISTNVTVASKNELKCHNGNLLNRTIVSVQSNEFKCFSVNDSSSTEHIVIGVLVTLLVLVVLVFSVCVFLNREKIKRFVKYRVKSPGENEYMSVDDTVDV
;
A
#
# COMPACT_ATOMS: atom_id res chain seq x y z
N MET A 1 10.00 -55.43 -76.35
CA MET A 1 10.15 -54.45 -75.23
C MET A 1 8.78 -54.23 -74.61
N HIS A 2 8.38 -55.07 -73.66
CA HIS A 2 7.22 -54.79 -72.80
C HIS A 2 7.75 -54.17 -71.51
N ARG A 3 7.42 -52.90 -71.27
CA ARG A 3 7.77 -52.18 -70.05
C ARG A 3 6.60 -52.31 -69.08
N ASN A 4 6.82 -53.06 -68.01
CA ASN A 4 5.91 -53.24 -66.89
C ASN A 4 5.66 -51.90 -66.19
N GLY A 5 4.40 -51.49 -66.07
CA GLY A 5 3.99 -50.39 -65.19
C GLY A 5 3.80 -50.92 -63.77
N ILE A 6 4.73 -50.58 -62.88
CA ILE A 6 4.59 -50.81 -61.44
C ILE A 6 3.71 -49.68 -60.89
N VAL A 7 2.51 -50.03 -60.45
CA VAL A 7 1.62 -49.12 -59.70
C VAL A 7 2.11 -49.11 -58.25
N ILE A 8 2.76 -48.02 -57.84
CA ILE A 8 3.16 -47.79 -56.44
C ILE A 8 1.91 -47.32 -55.70
N PHE A 9 1.29 -48.20 -54.92
CA PHE A 9 0.32 -47.81 -53.90
C PHE A 9 1.07 -47.12 -52.76
N VAL A 10 1.00 -45.78 -52.71
CA VAL A 10 1.38 -45.02 -51.52
C VAL A 10 0.28 -45.23 -50.49
N ILE A 11 0.48 -46.19 -49.59
CA ILE A 11 -0.33 -46.32 -48.38
C ILE A 11 0.05 -45.13 -47.50
N ILE A 12 -0.77 -44.09 -47.52
CA ILE A 12 -0.73 -43.03 -46.51
C ILE A 12 -1.24 -43.70 -45.23
N ILE A 13 -0.31 -44.20 -44.43
CA ILE A 13 -0.59 -44.57 -43.04
C ILE A 13 -0.90 -43.25 -42.36
N SER A 14 -2.19 -42.93 -42.21
CA SER A 14 -2.65 -41.93 -41.25
C SER A 14 -2.28 -42.45 -39.87
N CYS A 15 -1.07 -42.09 -39.43
CA CYS A 15 -0.69 -42.27 -38.06
C CYS A 15 -1.55 -41.30 -37.24
N SER A 16 -2.67 -41.79 -36.73
CA SER A 16 -3.35 -41.18 -35.60
C SER A 16 -2.40 -41.30 -34.40
N PHE A 17 -1.40 -40.42 -34.33
CA PHE A 17 -0.64 -40.21 -33.11
C PHE A 17 -1.64 -39.84 -32.04
N LYS A 18 -1.96 -40.80 -31.16
CA LYS A 18 -2.58 -40.50 -29.87
C LYS A 18 -1.63 -39.52 -29.18
N ALA A 19 -2.07 -38.26 -29.06
CA ALA A 19 -1.36 -37.19 -28.38
C ALA A 19 -1.33 -37.46 -26.86
N VAL A 20 -0.57 -38.48 -26.44
CA VAL A 20 -0.65 -38.98 -25.05
C VAL A 20 0.61 -38.73 -24.23
N ASP A 21 1.72 -38.22 -24.80
CA ASP A 21 2.92 -37.86 -24.01
C ASP A 21 3.64 -36.59 -24.52
N LEU A 22 2.90 -35.52 -24.86
CA LEU A 22 3.51 -34.21 -25.16
C LEU A 22 3.45 -33.21 -24.01
N CYS A 23 2.66 -33.51 -22.98
CA CYS A 23 2.48 -32.62 -21.83
C CYS A 23 3.60 -32.84 -20.80
N HIS A 24 4.18 -31.76 -20.29
CA HIS A 24 5.16 -31.79 -19.22
C HIS A 24 4.55 -32.44 -17.96
N SER A 25 5.35 -33.19 -17.19
CA SER A 25 4.83 -33.98 -16.05
C SER A 25 4.19 -33.15 -14.95
N ASN A 26 4.54 -31.87 -14.87
CA ASN A 26 4.01 -30.91 -13.91
C ASN A 26 2.90 -30.03 -14.52
N CYS A 27 2.39 -30.39 -15.70
CA CYS A 27 1.33 -29.68 -16.38
C CYS A 27 0.15 -30.59 -16.73
N GLU A 28 -1.00 -29.95 -16.87
CA GLU A 28 -2.21 -30.45 -17.49
C GLU A 28 -2.44 -29.62 -18.76
N CYS A 29 -2.51 -30.30 -19.90
CA CYS A 29 -2.57 -29.67 -21.21
C CYS A 29 -3.84 -30.08 -21.95
N THR A 30 -4.49 -29.09 -22.56
CA THR A 30 -5.58 -29.26 -23.53
C THR A 30 -5.21 -28.49 -24.80
N ASP A 31 -6.07 -28.53 -25.83
CA ASP A 31 -5.82 -27.81 -27.09
C ASP A 31 -5.69 -26.28 -26.89
N LYS A 32 -6.32 -25.72 -25.84
CA LYS A 32 -6.40 -24.26 -25.61
C LYS A 32 -5.88 -23.79 -24.26
N ILE A 33 -5.74 -24.69 -23.31
CA ILE A 33 -5.39 -24.38 -21.92
C ILE A 33 -4.18 -25.20 -21.51
N LEU A 34 -3.18 -24.53 -20.96
CA LEU A 34 -2.01 -25.13 -20.34
C LEU A 34 -1.95 -24.71 -18.87
N THR A 35 -2.02 -25.67 -17.95
CA THR A 35 -1.94 -25.42 -16.51
C THR A 35 -0.76 -26.15 -15.91
N CYS A 36 0.16 -25.44 -15.28
CA CYS A 36 1.41 -25.94 -14.77
C CYS A 36 1.59 -25.50 -13.31
N HIS A 37 2.10 -26.40 -12.48
CA HIS A 37 2.32 -26.16 -11.06
C HIS A 37 3.73 -26.57 -10.63
N ASN A 38 4.27 -25.92 -9.58
CA ASN A 38 5.60 -26.24 -9.04
C ASN A 38 6.72 -26.19 -10.09
N PHE A 39 6.67 -25.19 -10.98
CA PHE A 39 7.67 -24.98 -12.02
C PHE A 39 8.88 -24.21 -11.50
N THR A 40 10.07 -24.59 -11.95
CA THR A 40 11.29 -23.81 -11.77
C THR A 40 11.70 -23.11 -13.07
N LYS A 41 12.68 -22.21 -13.00
CA LYS A 41 13.31 -21.62 -14.21
C LYS A 41 13.80 -22.69 -15.20
N ASN A 42 14.24 -23.86 -14.73
CA ASN A 42 14.71 -24.94 -15.61
C ASN A 42 13.57 -25.63 -16.35
N ASP A 43 12.40 -25.76 -15.72
CA ASP A 43 11.23 -26.38 -16.34
C ASP A 43 10.68 -25.53 -17.49
N LEU A 44 10.67 -24.20 -17.32
CA LEU A 44 10.34 -23.23 -18.38
C LEU A 44 11.26 -23.32 -19.60
N ASN A 45 12.50 -23.72 -19.40
CA ASN A 45 13.48 -23.88 -20.47
C ASN A 45 13.52 -25.30 -21.04
N SER A 46 12.72 -26.21 -20.47
CA SER A 46 12.76 -27.61 -20.84
C SER A 46 12.08 -27.85 -22.17
N VAL A 47 12.66 -28.73 -22.98
CA VAL A 47 12.07 -29.16 -24.26
C VAL A 47 10.66 -29.74 -24.07
N LYS A 48 10.41 -30.40 -22.94
CA LYS A 48 9.08 -30.95 -22.60
C LYS A 48 8.03 -29.86 -22.39
N PHE A 49 8.41 -28.74 -21.76
CA PHE A 49 7.52 -27.59 -21.65
C PHE A 49 7.20 -27.03 -23.03
N HIS A 50 8.20 -26.77 -23.87
CA HIS A 50 7.95 -26.25 -25.23
C HIS A 50 7.13 -27.21 -26.10
N GLN A 51 7.22 -28.53 -25.89
CA GLN A 51 6.37 -29.53 -26.52
C GLN A 51 4.91 -29.50 -26.06
N SER A 52 4.65 -28.98 -24.86
CA SER A 52 3.31 -28.79 -24.29
C SER A 52 2.60 -27.56 -24.85
N ILE A 53 3.35 -26.63 -25.45
CA ILE A 53 2.83 -25.37 -25.96
C ILE A 53 2.42 -25.53 -27.42
N THR A 54 1.22 -25.05 -27.76
CA THR A 54 0.72 -24.96 -29.13
C THR A 54 0.46 -23.49 -29.49
N ALA A 55 0.45 -23.16 -30.78
CA ALA A 55 0.17 -21.80 -31.25
C ALA A 55 -1.30 -21.37 -31.01
N ASP A 56 -2.17 -22.33 -30.71
CA ASP A 56 -3.61 -22.13 -30.51
C ASP A 56 -3.98 -21.99 -29.01
N LEU A 57 -2.99 -22.01 -28.11
CA LEU A 57 -3.22 -21.78 -26.68
C LEU A 57 -3.83 -20.40 -26.45
N GLU A 58 -4.95 -20.39 -25.74
CA GLU A 58 -5.68 -19.17 -25.34
C GLU A 58 -5.41 -18.82 -23.88
N GLN A 59 -5.10 -19.81 -23.03
CA GLN A 59 -4.89 -19.62 -21.60
C GLN A 59 -3.69 -20.42 -21.10
N VAL A 60 -2.79 -19.75 -20.38
CA VAL A 60 -1.62 -20.37 -19.75
C VAL A 60 -1.61 -19.99 -18.28
N TYR A 61 -1.56 -21.01 -17.42
CA TYR A 61 -1.46 -20.88 -15.98
C TYR A 61 -0.18 -21.54 -15.53
N ILE A 62 0.80 -20.78 -15.04
CA ILE A 62 2.02 -21.30 -14.43
C ILE A 62 2.03 -20.74 -13.03
N THR A 63 1.70 -21.55 -12.02
CA THR A 63 1.48 -21.03 -10.66
C THR A 63 2.17 -21.88 -9.62
N LYS A 64 2.42 -21.30 -8.44
CA LYS A 64 3.03 -22.00 -7.29
C LYS A 64 4.43 -22.56 -7.63
N GLY A 65 5.19 -21.88 -8.48
CA GLY A 65 6.55 -22.23 -8.85
C GLY A 65 7.63 -21.47 -8.08
N ASP A 66 8.86 -21.61 -8.55
CA ASP A 66 10.07 -20.91 -8.11
C ASP A 66 10.82 -20.40 -9.36
N ILE A 67 10.36 -19.26 -9.86
CA ILE A 67 10.85 -18.60 -11.07
C ILE A 67 11.27 -17.17 -10.68
N PRO A 68 12.38 -17.00 -9.94
CA PRO A 68 12.79 -15.68 -9.47
C PRO A 68 13.13 -14.71 -10.60
N GLU A 69 13.59 -15.23 -11.75
CA GLU A 69 13.84 -14.45 -12.95
C GLU A 69 13.12 -15.09 -14.14
N LEU A 70 12.21 -14.32 -14.75
CA LEU A 70 11.43 -14.74 -15.91
C LEU A 70 11.90 -13.99 -17.16
N ASP A 71 12.55 -14.68 -18.09
CA ASP A 71 12.73 -14.19 -19.47
C ASP A 71 11.49 -14.60 -20.28
N ILE A 72 10.74 -13.61 -20.77
CA ILE A 72 9.49 -13.83 -21.52
C ILE A 72 9.71 -14.72 -22.74
N ARG A 73 10.89 -14.69 -23.36
CA ARG A 73 11.19 -15.49 -24.56
C ARG A 73 11.16 -16.99 -24.28
N ASN A 74 11.29 -17.40 -23.02
CA ASN A 74 11.20 -18.82 -22.65
C ASN A 74 9.76 -19.36 -22.76
N LEU A 75 8.76 -18.50 -22.87
CA LEU A 75 7.37 -18.89 -23.15
C LEU A 75 7.12 -19.20 -24.64
N CYS A 76 8.04 -18.83 -25.54
CA CYS A 76 7.86 -18.97 -26.99
C CYS A 76 8.15 -20.39 -27.48
N ILE A 77 7.61 -20.74 -28.65
CA ILE A 77 7.92 -22.00 -29.33
C ILE A 77 9.02 -21.72 -30.36
N GLY A 78 10.28 -21.73 -29.93
CA GLY A 78 11.39 -21.23 -30.75
C GLY A 78 11.16 -19.75 -31.09
N ASP A 79 11.13 -19.40 -32.37
CA ASP A 79 10.86 -18.02 -32.82
C ASP A 79 9.36 -17.69 -32.96
N LYS A 80 8.45 -18.63 -32.61
CA LYS A 80 7.01 -18.42 -32.73
C LYS A 80 6.40 -17.88 -31.43
N ARG A 81 5.68 -16.77 -31.58
CA ARG A 81 4.88 -16.13 -30.53
C ARG A 81 3.57 -16.88 -30.31
N LEU A 82 3.01 -16.70 -29.12
CA LEU A 82 1.69 -17.20 -28.73
C LEU A 82 0.62 -16.16 -29.05
N ASP A 83 0.39 -15.94 -30.35
CA ASP A 83 -0.51 -14.89 -30.85
C ASP A 83 -1.97 -15.11 -30.44
N SER A 84 -2.38 -16.35 -30.14
CA SER A 84 -3.73 -16.69 -29.67
C SER A 84 -3.92 -16.51 -28.16
N LEU A 85 -2.84 -16.25 -27.41
CA LEU A 85 -2.89 -16.23 -25.95
C LEU A 85 -3.61 -14.97 -25.45
N ILE A 86 -4.65 -15.19 -24.64
CA ILE A 86 -5.51 -14.16 -24.06
C ILE A 86 -5.25 -13.99 -22.57
N THR A 87 -5.06 -15.09 -21.84
CA THR A 87 -4.84 -15.08 -20.40
C THR A 87 -3.51 -15.74 -20.04
N LEU A 88 -2.70 -15.03 -19.25
CA LEU A 88 -1.45 -15.52 -18.69
C LEU A 88 -1.48 -15.29 -17.19
N ASP A 89 -1.39 -16.38 -16.44
CA ASP A 89 -1.36 -16.38 -14.99
C ASP A 89 -0.01 -16.87 -14.49
N LEU A 90 0.73 -15.99 -13.81
CA LEU A 90 2.05 -16.23 -13.24
C LEU A 90 2.02 -16.04 -11.71
N THR A 91 0.86 -16.28 -11.10
CA THR A 91 0.62 -16.09 -9.67
C THR A 91 1.48 -17.03 -8.83
N ARG A 92 2.04 -16.53 -7.72
CA ARG A 92 2.83 -17.33 -6.76
C ARG A 92 4.03 -18.05 -7.36
N ASN A 93 4.84 -17.36 -8.16
CA ASN A 93 6.09 -17.93 -8.70
C ASN A 93 7.36 -17.35 -8.08
N GLY A 94 7.23 -16.44 -7.11
CA GLY A 94 8.38 -15.78 -6.48
C GLY A 94 9.18 -14.92 -7.46
N ILE A 95 8.56 -14.43 -8.53
CA ILE A 95 9.22 -13.60 -9.54
C ILE A 95 9.74 -12.33 -8.87
N THR A 96 11.04 -12.08 -9.01
CA THR A 96 11.72 -10.86 -8.52
C THR A 96 12.01 -9.90 -9.67
N ARG A 97 12.23 -10.44 -10.88
CA ARG A 97 12.49 -9.67 -12.10
C ARG A 97 11.91 -10.36 -13.32
N ILE A 98 11.32 -9.57 -14.21
CA ILE A 98 11.00 -9.98 -15.59
C ILE A 98 12.02 -9.35 -16.52
N THR A 99 12.54 -10.16 -17.43
CA THR A 99 13.43 -9.72 -18.51
C THR A 99 12.71 -9.87 -19.85
N GLN A 100 12.90 -8.87 -20.71
CA GLN A 100 12.17 -8.67 -21.97
C GLN A 100 10.69 -8.25 -21.82
N PRO A 101 10.16 -7.48 -22.80
CA PRO A 101 8.73 -7.15 -22.84
C PRO A 101 7.83 -8.37 -23.08
N PHE A 102 6.63 -8.36 -22.48
CA PHE A 102 5.61 -9.39 -22.74
C PHE A 102 5.25 -9.52 -24.23
N TYR A 103 5.27 -8.40 -24.96
CA TYR A 103 4.94 -8.34 -26.38
C TYR A 103 5.82 -9.22 -27.27
N ASP A 104 7.04 -9.53 -26.83
CA ASP A 104 7.97 -10.38 -27.58
C ASP A 104 7.43 -11.78 -27.79
N CYS A 105 6.59 -12.28 -26.88
CA CYS A 105 6.05 -13.63 -26.94
C CYS A 105 4.53 -13.73 -26.89
N VAL A 106 3.86 -12.82 -26.18
CA VAL A 106 2.41 -12.87 -25.91
C VAL A 106 1.73 -11.56 -26.32
N PRO A 107 1.82 -11.15 -27.60
CA PRO A 107 1.48 -9.78 -28.04
C PRO A 107 -0.02 -9.42 -27.94
N ASN A 108 -0.90 -10.41 -27.81
CA ASN A 108 -2.36 -10.23 -27.84
C ASN A 108 -3.04 -10.42 -26.48
N LEU A 109 -2.25 -10.48 -25.40
CA LEU A 109 -2.75 -10.74 -24.06
C LEU A 109 -3.79 -9.70 -23.64
N GLU A 110 -4.90 -10.18 -23.06
CA GLU A 110 -5.96 -9.34 -22.49
C GLU A 110 -5.97 -9.37 -20.96
N GLU A 111 -5.52 -10.47 -20.35
CA GLU A 111 -5.45 -10.63 -18.90
C GLU A 111 -4.10 -11.18 -18.46
N LEU A 112 -3.46 -10.46 -17.54
CA LEU A 112 -2.18 -10.84 -16.93
C LEU A 112 -2.30 -10.85 -15.41
N ARG A 113 -1.99 -12.00 -14.79
CA ARG A 113 -1.90 -12.10 -13.33
C ARG A 113 -0.47 -12.33 -12.88
N LEU A 114 -0.01 -11.44 -12.01
CA LEU A 114 1.34 -11.40 -11.44
C LEU A 114 1.27 -11.39 -9.90
N SER A 115 0.14 -11.77 -9.32
CA SER A 115 -0.07 -11.66 -7.88
C SER A 115 0.79 -12.62 -7.06
N HIS A 116 1.05 -12.26 -5.80
CA HIS A 116 1.90 -13.01 -4.87
C HIS A 116 3.28 -13.34 -5.46
N ASN A 117 3.97 -12.34 -5.99
CA ASN A 117 5.36 -12.45 -6.40
C ASN A 117 6.23 -11.55 -5.48
N HIS A 118 7.51 -11.38 -5.79
CA HIS A 118 8.48 -10.69 -4.94
C HIS A 118 9.24 -9.61 -5.72
N TRP A 119 8.50 -8.83 -6.51
CA TRP A 119 9.07 -7.81 -7.36
C TRP A 119 9.72 -6.74 -6.51
N ASN A 120 10.94 -6.37 -6.88
CA ASN A 120 11.59 -5.21 -6.29
C ASN A 120 11.39 -4.01 -7.22
N VAL A 121 10.60 -3.03 -6.76
CA VAL A 121 10.22 -1.83 -7.51
C VAL A 121 11.43 -1.07 -8.04
N SER A 122 12.51 -0.99 -7.25
CA SER A 122 13.76 -0.31 -7.63
C SER A 122 14.52 -0.96 -8.79
N THR A 123 14.19 -2.22 -9.12
CA THR A 123 14.90 -3.02 -10.11
C THR A 123 14.04 -3.47 -11.28
N ILE A 124 12.79 -3.02 -11.35
CA ILE A 124 11.90 -3.40 -12.45
C ILE A 124 12.49 -2.88 -13.75
N GLU A 125 12.69 -3.80 -14.70
CA GLU A 125 13.17 -3.42 -16.02
C GLU A 125 12.14 -2.53 -16.71
N VAL A 126 12.63 -1.45 -17.30
CA VAL A 126 11.80 -0.45 -17.97
C VAL A 126 11.10 -1.11 -19.17
N ASN A 127 9.81 -0.80 -19.37
CA ASN A 127 9.02 -1.20 -20.55
C ASN A 127 8.63 -2.69 -20.67
N ILE A 128 8.48 -3.43 -19.57
CA ILE A 128 7.96 -4.81 -19.63
C ILE A 128 6.56 -4.91 -20.29
N PHE A 129 5.75 -3.84 -20.22
CA PHE A 129 4.42 -3.77 -20.84
C PHE A 129 4.42 -3.06 -22.21
N GLN A 130 5.58 -2.89 -22.84
CA GLN A 130 5.68 -2.20 -24.12
C GLN A 130 4.75 -2.81 -25.16
N ASN A 131 3.98 -1.96 -25.85
CA ASN A 131 3.07 -2.35 -26.92
C ASN A 131 1.95 -3.33 -26.53
N MET A 132 1.68 -3.55 -25.23
CA MET A 132 0.59 -4.39 -24.74
C MET A 132 -0.78 -3.72 -24.90
N THR A 133 -1.13 -3.32 -26.12
CA THR A 133 -2.29 -2.46 -26.44
C THR A 133 -3.65 -3.14 -26.25
N LYS A 134 -3.67 -4.47 -26.12
CA LYS A 134 -4.89 -5.26 -25.88
C LYS A 134 -5.12 -5.62 -24.43
N ILE A 135 -4.17 -5.32 -23.54
CA ILE A 135 -4.30 -5.68 -22.12
C ILE A 135 -5.48 -4.93 -21.51
N LYS A 136 -6.39 -5.66 -20.89
CA LYS A 136 -7.59 -5.16 -20.21
C LYS A 136 -7.50 -5.33 -18.71
N LYS A 137 -6.78 -6.35 -18.23
CA LYS A 137 -6.68 -6.67 -16.80
C LYS A 137 -5.25 -6.95 -16.41
N ILE A 138 -4.78 -6.26 -15.38
CA ILE A 138 -3.50 -6.51 -14.74
C ILE A 138 -3.75 -6.69 -13.25
N ASP A 139 -3.45 -7.89 -12.76
CA ASP A 139 -3.44 -8.20 -11.33
C ASP A 139 -1.99 -8.19 -10.83
N MET A 140 -1.66 -7.22 -9.98
CA MET A 140 -0.40 -7.11 -9.26
C MET A 140 -0.63 -7.06 -7.75
N SER A 141 -1.65 -7.76 -7.24
CA SER A 141 -1.92 -7.88 -5.80
C SER A 141 -0.81 -8.66 -5.11
N HIS A 142 -0.31 -8.20 -3.95
CA HIS A 142 0.84 -8.84 -3.29
C HIS A 142 2.05 -9.07 -4.24
N ALA A 143 2.31 -8.18 -5.19
CA ALA A 143 3.35 -8.39 -6.19
C ALA A 143 4.74 -7.98 -5.71
N PHE A 144 4.83 -7.04 -4.76
CA PHE A 144 6.10 -6.44 -4.34
C PHE A 144 6.59 -7.00 -3.00
N LEU A 145 7.90 -7.22 -2.94
CA LEU A 145 8.60 -7.51 -1.69
C LEU A 145 9.72 -6.48 -1.59
N ASP A 146 9.39 -5.32 -1.04
CA ASP A 146 10.38 -4.30 -0.74
C ASP A 146 10.58 -4.25 0.77
N ASN A 147 11.84 -4.27 1.20
CA ASN A 147 12.20 -4.08 2.61
C ASN A 147 12.37 -2.59 2.94
N SER A 148 11.96 -1.70 2.03
CA SER A 148 11.91 -0.27 2.28
C SER A 148 10.64 0.07 3.06
N ASP A 149 10.78 0.90 4.10
CA ASP A 149 9.65 1.33 4.93
C ASP A 149 8.61 2.18 4.15
N PHE A 150 8.89 2.53 2.87
CA PHE A 150 8.11 3.49 2.10
C PHE A 150 8.05 3.16 0.61
N ILE A 151 7.08 2.34 0.21
CA ILE A 151 6.82 2.08 -1.21
C ILE A 151 5.86 3.14 -1.76
N ASN A 152 6.27 3.82 -2.84
CA ASN A 152 5.48 4.84 -3.49
C ASN A 152 4.89 4.30 -4.81
N ILE A 153 3.61 4.56 -5.07
CA ILE A 153 2.98 4.19 -6.34
C ILE A 153 3.66 4.90 -7.53
N ALA A 154 4.23 6.09 -7.32
CA ALA A 154 5.02 6.79 -8.32
C ALA A 154 6.21 5.97 -8.85
N ASP A 155 6.74 5.04 -8.05
CA ASP A 155 7.87 4.20 -8.46
C ASP A 155 7.46 3.20 -9.58
N LEU A 156 6.16 2.98 -9.78
CA LEU A 156 5.61 2.21 -10.90
C LEU A 156 5.57 3.00 -12.21
N GLN A 157 6.02 4.27 -12.23
CA GLN A 157 6.06 5.09 -13.44
C GLN A 157 6.82 4.41 -14.58
N ALA A 158 7.99 3.83 -14.31
CA ALA A 158 8.80 3.13 -15.31
C ALA A 158 8.13 1.85 -15.86
N VAL A 159 7.17 1.31 -15.09
CA VAL A 159 6.42 0.11 -15.45
C VAL A 159 5.23 0.45 -16.34
N PHE A 160 4.58 1.60 -16.12
CA PHE A 160 3.30 1.91 -16.75
C PHE A 160 3.29 3.12 -17.69
N SER A 161 3.96 4.21 -17.33
CA SER A 161 3.66 5.53 -17.90
C SER A 161 4.07 5.73 -19.36
N ASP A 162 4.96 4.88 -19.90
CA ASP A 162 5.41 4.94 -21.30
C ASP A 162 4.86 3.79 -22.19
N ASN A 163 3.97 2.95 -21.65
CA ASN A 163 3.56 1.71 -22.33
C ASN A 163 2.22 1.81 -23.09
N ASN A 164 1.57 2.99 -23.06
CA ASN A 164 0.36 3.29 -23.82
C ASN A 164 -0.76 2.23 -23.63
N LEU A 165 -1.01 1.82 -22.38
CA LEU A 165 -2.02 0.81 -22.01
C LEU A 165 -3.45 1.36 -22.12
N GLN A 166 -3.86 1.74 -23.33
CA GLN A 166 -5.11 2.43 -23.62
C GLN A 166 -6.36 1.57 -23.41
N ALA A 167 -6.21 0.24 -23.39
CA ALA A 167 -7.31 -0.71 -23.22
C ALA A 167 -7.46 -1.22 -21.77
N LEU A 168 -6.58 -0.82 -20.85
CA LEU A 168 -6.59 -1.33 -19.47
C LEU A 168 -7.87 -0.89 -18.76
N GLU A 169 -8.68 -1.86 -18.32
CA GLU A 169 -9.98 -1.66 -17.68
C GLU A 169 -9.93 -2.00 -16.18
N GLU A 170 -9.12 -2.96 -15.75
CA GLU A 170 -9.00 -3.38 -14.35
C GLU A 170 -7.52 -3.45 -13.94
N LEU A 171 -7.18 -2.74 -12.86
CA LEU A 171 -5.85 -2.75 -12.25
C LEU A 171 -5.98 -3.06 -10.76
N SER A 172 -5.35 -4.14 -10.32
CA SER A 172 -5.28 -4.54 -8.91
C SER A 172 -3.88 -4.29 -8.37
N LEU A 173 -3.81 -3.46 -7.32
CA LEU A 173 -2.58 -3.07 -6.62
C LEU A 173 -2.73 -3.23 -5.09
N ASP A 174 -3.69 -4.05 -4.65
CA ASP A 174 -3.94 -4.32 -3.23
C ASP A 174 -2.82 -5.14 -2.59
N HIS A 175 -2.73 -5.04 -1.25
CA HIS A 175 -1.76 -5.79 -0.44
C HIS A 175 -0.29 -5.61 -0.87
N ASN A 176 0.09 -4.39 -1.26
CA ASN A 176 1.44 -4.07 -1.73
C ASN A 176 2.17 -3.10 -0.80
N GLU A 177 1.62 -2.88 0.40
CA GLU A 177 2.24 -2.06 1.44
C GLU A 177 2.55 -0.61 1.00
N PHE A 178 1.87 -0.10 -0.03
CA PHE A 178 2.06 1.28 -0.47
C PHE A 178 1.72 2.25 0.65
N SER A 179 2.62 3.17 0.96
CA SER A 179 2.44 4.16 2.04
C SER A 179 2.45 5.61 1.55
N ILE A 180 2.73 5.83 0.26
CA ILE A 180 2.76 7.16 -0.35
C ILE A 180 1.87 7.19 -1.60
N PHE A 181 0.96 8.17 -1.63
CA PHE A 181 0.20 8.56 -2.83
C PHE A 181 0.29 10.08 -3.01
N ASP A 182 1.22 10.52 -3.84
CA ASP A 182 1.45 11.92 -4.16
C ASP A 182 0.94 12.30 -5.57
N LYS A 183 1.30 13.49 -6.06
CA LYS A 183 0.94 13.93 -7.41
C LYS A 183 1.51 13.02 -8.51
N ASN A 184 2.69 12.46 -8.30
CA ASN A 184 3.31 11.58 -9.28
C ASN A 184 2.62 10.22 -9.30
N SER A 185 2.20 9.73 -8.13
CA SER A 185 1.35 8.54 -7.99
C SER A 185 0.04 8.69 -8.77
N ALA A 186 -0.60 9.85 -8.67
CA ALA A 186 -1.78 10.17 -9.46
C ALA A 186 -1.50 10.06 -10.97
N ASN A 187 -0.38 10.62 -11.45
CA ASN A 187 -0.02 10.55 -12.87
C ASN A 187 0.13 9.11 -13.38
N VAL A 188 0.63 8.19 -12.55
CA VAL A 188 0.76 6.76 -12.90
C VAL A 188 -0.63 6.17 -13.18
N VAL A 189 -1.58 6.31 -12.25
CA VAL A 189 -2.92 5.73 -12.44
C VAL A 189 -3.74 6.49 -13.49
N CYS A 190 -3.56 7.81 -13.61
CA CYS A 190 -4.25 8.62 -14.62
C CYS A 190 -3.79 8.31 -16.06
N ALA A 191 -2.73 7.53 -16.26
CA ALA A 191 -2.26 7.10 -17.58
C ALA A 191 -3.22 6.12 -18.28
N PHE A 192 -4.25 5.61 -17.58
CA PHE A 192 -5.18 4.59 -18.08
C PHE A 192 -6.58 5.18 -18.34
N PRO A 193 -6.87 5.69 -19.55
CA PRO A 193 -8.14 6.35 -19.84
C PRO A 193 -9.34 5.40 -19.93
N ALA A 194 -9.11 4.10 -20.13
CA ALA A 194 -10.14 3.07 -20.18
C ALA A 194 -10.46 2.44 -18.81
N LEU A 195 -9.73 2.79 -17.75
CA LEU A 195 -9.81 2.12 -16.47
C LEU A 195 -11.20 2.27 -15.85
N LYS A 196 -11.78 1.13 -15.48
CA LYS A 196 -13.09 0.99 -14.83
C LYS A 196 -12.93 0.57 -13.37
N LYS A 197 -11.92 -0.22 -13.03
CA LYS A 197 -11.69 -0.69 -11.66
C LYS A 197 -10.25 -0.47 -11.24
N LEU A 198 -10.09 0.14 -10.08
CA LEU A 198 -8.81 0.32 -9.42
C LEU A 198 -8.91 -0.21 -7.99
N ASP A 199 -8.15 -1.26 -7.69
CA ASP A 199 -8.06 -1.80 -6.33
C ASP A 199 -6.74 -1.34 -5.69
N LEU A 200 -6.84 -0.55 -4.61
CA LEU A 200 -5.73 -0.10 -3.77
C LEU A 200 -5.95 -0.55 -2.32
N SER A 201 -6.83 -1.51 -2.08
CA SER A 201 -7.17 -1.96 -0.73
C SER A 201 -5.98 -2.64 -0.03
N TYR A 202 -6.02 -2.76 1.29
CA TYR A 202 -4.96 -3.41 2.08
C TYR A 202 -3.55 -2.85 1.81
N ASN A 203 -3.44 -1.54 1.68
CA ASN A 203 -2.16 -0.83 1.67
C ASN A 203 -2.06 0.03 2.93
N PHE A 204 -1.07 0.92 3.02
CA PHE A 204 -0.85 1.80 4.17
C PHE A 204 -1.01 3.28 3.81
N LEU A 205 -1.86 3.59 2.83
CA LEU A 205 -1.98 4.94 2.29
C LEU A 205 -2.65 5.88 3.31
N PRO A 206 -1.97 6.93 3.79
CA PRO A 206 -2.55 7.87 4.75
C PRO A 206 -3.43 8.94 4.09
N LYS A 207 -3.20 9.19 2.79
CA LYS A 207 -3.90 10.18 1.97
C LYS A 207 -3.85 9.76 0.52
N ILE A 208 -4.90 10.09 -0.26
CA ILE A 208 -5.00 9.84 -1.70
C ILE A 208 -5.61 11.06 -2.39
N THR A 209 -5.10 11.40 -3.57
CA THR A 209 -5.50 12.59 -4.35
C THR A 209 -5.26 12.38 -5.83
N LEU A 210 -6.24 12.64 -6.70
CA LEU A 210 -6.13 12.42 -8.15
C LEU A 210 -5.66 13.65 -8.95
N TYR A 211 -5.62 14.84 -8.34
CA TYR A 211 -5.07 16.12 -8.84
C TYR A 211 -5.56 16.65 -10.21
N HIS A 212 -6.36 15.89 -10.96
CA HIS A 212 -6.80 16.21 -12.31
C HIS A 212 -8.28 15.85 -12.52
N LYS A 213 -9.06 16.82 -13.00
CA LYS A 213 -10.51 16.66 -13.26
C LYS A 213 -10.82 15.59 -14.31
N THR A 214 -9.89 15.32 -15.23
CA THR A 214 -10.06 14.36 -16.33
C THR A 214 -9.39 13.02 -16.05
N CYS A 215 -8.88 12.79 -14.83
CA CYS A 215 -8.28 11.52 -14.45
C CYS A 215 -9.36 10.43 -14.36
N LEU A 216 -9.07 9.25 -14.93
CA LEU A 216 -9.94 8.06 -14.87
C LEU A 216 -11.41 8.32 -15.25
N PRO A 217 -11.70 8.85 -16.45
CA PRO A 217 -13.05 9.30 -16.82
C PRO A 217 -14.08 8.16 -16.93
N ARG A 218 -13.64 6.89 -16.97
CA ARG A 218 -14.48 5.70 -17.08
C ARG A 218 -14.56 4.90 -15.78
N LEU A 219 -14.04 5.42 -14.68
CA LEU A 219 -13.98 4.69 -13.42
C LEU A 219 -15.38 4.30 -12.95
N GLU A 220 -15.56 3.05 -12.57
CA GLU A 220 -16.78 2.44 -12.05
C GLU A 220 -16.61 1.99 -10.60
N TYR A 221 -15.41 1.57 -10.22
CA TYR A 221 -15.09 1.08 -8.89
C TYR A 221 -13.70 1.52 -8.46
N ILE A 222 -13.58 2.03 -7.24
CA ILE A 222 -12.30 2.23 -6.57
C ILE A 222 -12.36 1.67 -5.15
N ASP A 223 -11.44 0.76 -4.84
CA ASP A 223 -11.29 0.22 -3.49
C ASP A 223 -10.13 0.88 -2.76
N LEU A 224 -10.45 1.59 -1.69
CA LEU A 224 -9.49 2.20 -0.77
C LEU A 224 -9.63 1.61 0.64
N SER A 225 -10.31 0.47 0.76
CA SER A 225 -10.54 -0.15 2.06
C SER A 225 -9.25 -0.69 2.67
N TRP A 226 -9.23 -0.81 3.99
CA TRP A 226 -8.09 -1.33 4.74
C TRP A 226 -6.79 -0.59 4.41
N ASN A 227 -6.87 0.73 4.38
CA ASN A 227 -5.72 1.63 4.31
C ASN A 227 -5.58 2.40 5.63
N SER A 228 -4.63 3.35 5.69
CA SER A 228 -4.38 4.18 6.87
C SER A 228 -4.96 5.58 6.73
N ILE A 229 -6.05 5.76 5.97
CA ILE A 229 -6.61 7.08 5.68
C ILE A 229 -7.22 7.67 6.95
N ILE A 230 -6.57 8.72 7.46
CA ILE A 230 -7.03 9.44 8.67
C ILE A 230 -7.98 10.59 8.33
N THR A 231 -7.74 11.28 7.21
CA THR A 231 -8.56 12.41 6.76
C THR A 231 -8.58 12.48 5.24
N ILE A 232 -9.67 13.03 4.71
CA ILE A 232 -9.81 13.33 3.29
C ILE A 232 -10.09 14.82 3.17
N ASP A 233 -9.00 15.59 3.23
CA ASP A 233 -9.03 17.04 3.03
C ASP A 233 -8.98 17.38 1.54
N ASP A 234 -10.06 17.98 1.05
CA ASP A 234 -10.22 18.48 -0.32
C ASP A 234 -10.56 19.99 -0.39
N TYR A 235 -9.97 20.83 0.47
CA TYR A 235 -10.15 22.30 0.35
C TYR A 235 -9.71 22.87 -1.02
N SER A 236 -8.97 22.11 -1.84
CA SER A 236 -8.32 22.57 -3.06
C SER A 236 -9.08 22.33 -4.39
N HIS A 237 -10.30 21.77 -4.36
CA HIS A 237 -11.10 21.44 -5.57
C HIS A 237 -10.38 20.54 -6.60
N ASN A 238 -9.31 19.86 -6.19
CA ASN A 238 -8.49 18.94 -7.00
C ASN A 238 -8.12 17.66 -6.21
N GLY A 239 -8.74 17.44 -5.05
CA GLY A 239 -8.57 16.24 -4.25
C GLY A 239 -9.50 15.13 -4.69
N LEU A 240 -9.52 14.06 -3.89
CA LEU A 240 -10.21 12.83 -4.21
C LEU A 240 -11.73 13.02 -4.34
N LEU A 241 -12.36 13.71 -3.40
CA LEU A 241 -13.83 13.82 -3.33
C LEU A 241 -14.38 14.56 -4.54
N PHE A 242 -13.74 15.67 -4.91
CA PHE A 242 -14.09 16.42 -6.12
C PHE A 242 -13.96 15.56 -7.38
N SER A 243 -12.88 14.80 -7.52
CA SER A 243 -12.68 13.91 -8.67
C SER A 243 -13.76 12.82 -8.76
N LEU A 244 -14.13 12.21 -7.64
CA LEU A 244 -15.18 11.18 -7.61
C LEU A 244 -16.55 11.76 -8.03
N ASP A 245 -16.92 12.92 -7.49
CA ASP A 245 -18.17 13.59 -7.88
C ASP A 245 -18.16 14.01 -9.35
N PHE A 246 -17.03 14.51 -9.85
CA PHE A 246 -16.89 14.90 -11.25
C PHE A 246 -17.08 13.68 -12.18
N ILE A 247 -16.42 12.56 -11.90
CA ILE A 247 -16.59 11.31 -12.65
C ILE A 247 -18.05 10.86 -12.62
N GLN A 248 -18.67 10.87 -11.43
CA GLN A 248 -20.07 10.48 -11.26
C GLN A 248 -21.03 11.41 -12.03
N SER A 249 -20.75 12.71 -12.08
CA SER A 249 -21.56 13.69 -12.83
C SER A 249 -21.48 13.50 -14.34
N GLY A 250 -20.36 12.95 -14.84
CA GLY A 250 -20.15 12.65 -16.26
C GLY A 250 -20.86 11.37 -16.74
N LYS A 251 -21.44 10.57 -15.84
CA LYS A 251 -22.08 9.30 -16.21
C LYS A 251 -23.47 9.52 -16.81
N LEU A 252 -23.74 8.78 -17.88
CA LEU A 252 -25.05 8.72 -18.54
C LEU A 252 -26.02 7.83 -17.74
N PRO A 253 -27.35 8.00 -17.86
CA PRO A 253 -28.35 7.27 -17.08
C PRO A 253 -28.29 5.73 -17.15
N ASN A 254 -27.71 5.17 -18.22
CA ASN A 254 -27.60 3.72 -18.42
C ASN A 254 -26.20 3.17 -18.10
N GLN A 255 -25.31 3.99 -17.52
CA GLN A 255 -23.97 3.55 -17.11
C GLN A 255 -23.94 3.13 -15.65
N THR A 256 -23.04 2.20 -15.31
CA THR A 256 -22.77 1.79 -13.93
C THR A 256 -22.39 3.00 -13.09
N MET A 257 -23.07 3.22 -11.97
CA MET A 257 -22.71 4.29 -11.04
C MET A 257 -21.31 4.07 -10.46
N LEU A 258 -20.59 5.15 -10.14
CA LEU A 258 -19.29 5.05 -9.49
C LEU A 258 -19.47 4.57 -8.05
N THR A 259 -18.72 3.56 -7.67
CA THR A 259 -18.65 3.06 -6.30
C THR A 259 -17.26 3.27 -5.71
N VAL A 260 -17.19 3.77 -4.47
CA VAL A 260 -15.96 3.87 -3.68
C VAL A 260 -16.10 3.12 -2.37
N ASN A 261 -15.07 2.37 -2.00
CA ASN A 261 -15.00 1.66 -0.73
C ASN A 261 -13.93 2.30 0.18
N PHE A 262 -14.35 2.73 1.37
CA PHE A 262 -13.50 3.38 2.38
C PHE A 262 -13.39 2.56 3.68
N ASN A 263 -13.94 1.35 3.72
CA ASN A 263 -14.01 0.55 4.94
C ASN A 263 -12.64 0.26 5.55
N GLY A 264 -12.56 0.03 6.86
CA GLY A 264 -11.31 -0.39 7.51
C GLY A 264 -10.21 0.67 7.57
N ASN A 265 -10.53 1.95 7.31
CA ASN A 265 -9.61 3.07 7.51
C ASN A 265 -9.78 3.69 8.91
N GLU A 266 -8.73 4.37 9.38
CA GLU A 266 -8.63 4.92 10.74
C GLU A 266 -9.01 6.40 10.81
N PHE A 267 -10.23 6.75 10.42
CA PHE A 267 -10.67 8.14 10.33
C PHE A 267 -10.57 8.92 11.65
N ASP A 268 -9.78 10.00 11.64
CA ASP A 268 -9.67 10.97 12.73
C ASP A 268 -10.86 11.94 12.65
N CYS A 269 -11.80 11.84 13.58
CA CYS A 269 -13.01 12.66 13.56
C CYS A 269 -12.82 14.03 14.21
N ASP A 270 -11.83 14.78 13.75
CA ASP A 270 -11.59 16.17 14.12
C ASP A 270 -12.20 17.15 13.10
N CYS A 271 -11.86 18.43 13.17
CA CYS A 271 -12.41 19.40 12.21
C CYS A 271 -11.99 19.14 10.75
N GLY A 272 -10.88 18.42 10.50
CA GLY A 272 -10.40 18.10 9.16
C GLY A 272 -11.29 17.09 8.43
N LEU A 273 -12.01 16.23 9.16
CA LEU A 273 -12.92 15.24 8.56
C LEU A 273 -14.33 15.78 8.28
N LEU A 274 -14.63 17.02 8.69
CA LEU A 274 -15.95 17.62 8.53
C LEU A 274 -16.41 17.63 7.06
N GLU A 275 -15.50 17.97 6.14
CA GLU A 275 -15.81 18.00 4.70
C GLU A 275 -16.13 16.61 4.16
N PHE A 276 -15.35 15.59 4.54
CA PHE A 276 -15.64 14.21 4.18
C PHE A 276 -17.02 13.77 4.69
N ARG A 277 -17.35 14.08 5.95
CA ARG A 277 -18.68 13.80 6.52
C ARG A 277 -19.80 14.49 5.74
N ASN A 278 -19.62 15.76 5.36
CA ASN A 278 -20.60 16.50 4.59
C ASN A 278 -20.78 15.89 3.19
N TRP A 279 -19.66 15.57 2.53
CA TRP A 279 -19.64 14.89 1.24
C TRP A 279 -20.37 13.55 1.29
N LEU A 280 -20.12 12.73 2.32
CA LEU A 280 -20.81 11.45 2.49
C LEU A 280 -22.33 11.62 2.44
N ILE A 281 -22.88 12.71 2.98
CA ILE A 281 -24.33 12.93 3.06
C ILE A 281 -24.93 13.43 1.75
N SER A 282 -24.20 14.26 1.00
CA SER A 282 -24.71 14.94 -0.19
C SER A 282 -24.30 14.28 -1.52
N THR A 283 -23.26 13.45 -1.54
CA THR A 283 -22.74 12.86 -2.77
C THR A 283 -23.74 11.90 -3.44
N ASN A 284 -23.69 11.86 -4.78
CA ASN A 284 -24.37 10.86 -5.60
C ASN A 284 -23.48 9.64 -5.90
N VAL A 285 -22.22 9.65 -5.45
CA VAL A 285 -21.33 8.49 -5.55
C VAL A 285 -21.83 7.40 -4.61
N THR A 286 -21.79 6.15 -5.06
CA THR A 286 -22.14 5.02 -4.20
C THR A 286 -20.98 4.74 -3.24
N VAL A 287 -21.19 4.94 -1.95
CA VAL A 287 -20.17 4.65 -0.92
C VAL A 287 -20.47 3.30 -0.29
N ALA A 288 -19.58 2.33 -0.50
CA ALA A 288 -19.73 0.99 0.06
C ALA A 288 -19.76 1.03 1.59
N SER A 289 -20.72 0.32 2.18
CA SER A 289 -20.98 0.29 3.63
C SER A 289 -20.91 1.66 4.32
N LYS A 290 -21.42 2.72 3.69
CA LYS A 290 -21.41 4.11 4.21
C LYS A 290 -21.77 4.25 5.69
N ASN A 291 -22.72 3.44 6.17
CA ASN A 291 -23.21 3.49 7.56
C ASN A 291 -22.30 2.76 8.57
N GLU A 292 -21.30 2.03 8.08
CA GLU A 292 -20.31 1.30 8.88
C GLU A 292 -19.01 2.07 9.06
N LEU A 293 -18.81 3.18 8.33
CA LEU A 293 -17.67 4.07 8.49
C LEU A 293 -17.73 4.77 9.86
N LYS A 294 -16.71 4.56 10.68
CA LYS A 294 -16.65 5.00 12.08
C LYS A 294 -15.41 5.83 12.36
N CYS A 295 -15.52 6.70 13.36
CA CYS A 295 -14.40 7.43 13.93
C CYS A 295 -13.46 6.48 14.69
N HIS A 296 -12.15 6.62 14.47
CA HIS A 296 -11.14 5.75 15.05
C HIS A 296 -10.55 6.29 16.36
N ASN A 297 -10.68 7.57 16.67
CA ASN A 297 -10.01 8.17 17.84
C ASN A 297 -10.88 9.21 18.57
N GLY A 298 -10.33 9.75 19.67
CA GLY A 298 -10.90 10.87 20.42
C GLY A 298 -12.24 10.58 21.10
N ASN A 299 -12.97 11.64 21.42
CA ASN A 299 -14.30 11.56 22.08
C ASN A 299 -15.39 10.99 21.18
N LEU A 300 -15.12 10.83 19.89
CA LEU A 300 -16.07 10.33 18.89
C LEU A 300 -15.80 8.87 18.50
N LEU A 301 -14.84 8.21 19.14
CA LEU A 301 -14.47 6.82 18.91
C LEU A 301 -15.70 5.90 18.71
N ASN A 302 -15.64 5.07 17.67
CA ASN A 302 -16.67 4.11 17.26
C ASN A 302 -18.03 4.69 16.84
N ARG A 303 -18.21 6.02 16.84
CA ARG A 303 -19.42 6.63 16.27
C ARG A 303 -19.38 6.59 14.75
N THR A 304 -20.51 6.27 14.14
CA THR A 304 -20.67 6.32 12.69
C THR A 304 -20.54 7.76 12.20
N ILE A 305 -19.64 8.01 11.23
CA ILE A 305 -19.27 9.35 10.76
C ILE A 305 -20.49 10.17 10.33
N VAL A 306 -21.40 9.59 9.53
CA VAL A 306 -22.60 10.28 9.04
C VAL A 306 -23.57 10.69 10.16
N SER A 307 -23.49 10.05 11.33
CA SER A 307 -24.34 10.36 12.50
C SER A 307 -23.79 11.48 13.38
N VAL A 308 -22.51 11.85 13.22
CA VAL A 308 -21.87 12.91 14.00
C VAL A 308 -22.34 14.27 13.50
N GLN A 309 -22.65 15.18 14.42
CA GLN A 309 -23.08 16.55 14.09
C GLN A 309 -21.87 17.42 13.74
N SER A 310 -22.08 18.40 12.84
CA SER A 310 -20.99 19.26 12.34
C SER A 310 -20.23 20.03 13.43
N ASN A 311 -20.88 20.38 14.54
CA ASN A 311 -20.26 21.09 15.69
C ASN A 311 -19.46 20.19 16.64
N GLU A 312 -19.55 18.86 16.48
CA GLU A 312 -18.80 17.89 17.28
C GLU A 312 -17.39 17.66 16.73
N PHE A 313 -17.17 17.93 15.44
CA PHE A 313 -15.85 17.93 14.79
C PHE A 313 -15.05 19.17 15.25
N LYS A 314 -14.13 18.99 16.19
CA LYS A 314 -13.36 20.09 16.82
C LYS A 314 -11.87 19.90 16.58
N CYS A 315 -11.20 20.96 16.15
CA CYS A 315 -9.73 21.03 16.19
C CYS A 315 -9.29 21.87 17.38
N PHE A 316 -8.25 21.41 18.07
CA PHE A 316 -7.57 22.22 19.06
C PHE A 316 -6.62 23.16 18.34
N SER A 317 -6.91 24.46 18.32
CA SER A 317 -5.88 25.44 18.01
C SER A 317 -4.84 25.40 19.13
N VAL A 318 -3.58 25.18 18.78
CA VAL A 318 -2.42 25.12 19.70
C VAL A 318 -2.29 26.34 20.62
N ASN A 319 -3.04 27.41 20.35
CA ASN A 319 -3.10 28.62 21.16
C ASN A 319 -3.86 28.47 22.50
N ASP A 320 -4.63 27.39 22.71
CA ASP A 320 -5.60 27.34 23.82
C ASP A 320 -5.33 26.28 24.91
N SER A 321 -4.27 25.48 24.79
CA SER A 321 -3.98 24.40 25.77
C SER A 321 -2.58 24.37 26.36
N SER A 322 -1.62 25.17 25.86
CA SER A 322 -0.27 25.24 26.46
C SER A 322 -0.03 26.52 27.26
N SER A 323 -0.80 27.57 27.03
CA SER A 323 -0.58 28.87 27.64
C SER A 323 -1.01 28.90 29.12
N THR A 324 -2.18 28.38 29.47
CA THR A 324 -2.69 28.43 30.85
C THR A 324 -1.94 27.51 31.81
N GLU A 325 -1.64 26.25 31.44
CA GLU A 325 -0.88 25.34 32.31
C GLU A 325 0.56 25.78 32.53
N HIS A 326 1.28 26.20 31.47
CA HIS A 326 2.66 26.68 31.61
C HIS A 326 2.73 28.02 32.37
N ILE A 327 1.74 28.91 32.23
CA ILE A 327 1.66 30.14 33.04
C ILE A 327 1.43 29.79 34.51
N VAL A 328 0.52 28.86 34.83
CA VAL A 328 0.25 28.45 36.22
C VAL A 328 1.49 27.82 36.85
N ILE A 329 2.17 26.91 36.15
CA ILE A 329 3.42 26.31 36.62
C ILE A 329 4.50 27.39 36.80
N GLY A 330 4.65 28.31 35.85
CA GLY A 330 5.60 29.42 35.94
C GLY A 330 5.36 30.34 37.14
N VAL A 331 4.09 30.67 37.43
CA VAL A 331 3.70 31.46 38.62
C VAL A 331 4.02 30.71 39.91
N LEU A 332 3.70 29.42 40.00
CA LEU A 332 3.99 28.59 41.17
C LEU A 332 5.49 28.49 41.46
N VAL A 333 6.31 28.27 40.44
CA VAL A 333 7.77 28.22 40.56
C VAL A 333 8.33 29.57 41.03
N THR A 334 7.83 30.67 40.46
CA THR A 334 8.27 32.03 40.83
C THR A 334 7.94 32.36 42.29
N LEU A 335 6.74 32.01 42.75
CA LEU A 335 6.34 32.16 44.15
C LEU A 335 7.22 31.33 45.10
N LEU A 336 7.54 30.09 44.72
CA LEU A 336 8.41 29.22 45.51
C LEU A 336 9.82 29.83 45.67
N VAL A 337 10.40 30.36 44.59
CA VAL A 337 11.71 31.01 44.60
C VAL A 337 11.71 32.25 45.51
N LEU A 338 10.65 33.06 45.46
CA LEU A 338 10.50 34.22 46.33
C LEU A 338 10.42 33.82 47.80
N VAL A 339 9.67 32.77 48.14
CA VAL A 339 9.59 32.26 49.52
C VAL A 339 10.96 31.80 50.01
N VAL A 340 11.72 31.06 49.19
CA VAL A 340 13.06 30.60 49.53
C VAL A 340 14.03 31.78 49.72
N LEU A 341 13.96 32.80 48.86
CA LEU A 341 14.77 34.01 48.99
C LEU A 341 14.44 34.77 50.27
N VAL A 342 13.15 34.99 50.56
CA VAL A 342 12.72 35.67 51.80
C VAL A 342 13.14 34.87 53.03
N PHE A 343 12.98 33.55 53.02
CA PHE A 343 13.45 32.69 54.10
C PHE A 343 14.96 32.79 54.28
N SER A 344 15.73 32.73 53.20
CA SER A 344 17.19 32.85 53.22
C SER A 344 17.64 34.20 53.76
N VAL A 345 16.99 35.29 53.36
CA VAL A 345 17.23 36.64 53.90
C VAL A 345 16.88 36.70 55.39
N CYS A 346 15.74 36.13 55.80
CA CYS A 346 15.35 36.09 57.22
C CYS A 346 16.37 35.32 58.06
N VAL A 347 16.85 34.17 57.58
CA VAL A 347 17.91 33.39 58.22
C VAL A 347 19.21 34.20 58.29
N PHE A 348 19.59 34.89 57.21
CA PHE A 348 20.80 35.70 57.16
C PHE A 348 20.76 36.90 58.12
N LEU A 349 19.64 37.63 58.16
CA LEU A 349 19.43 38.78 59.04
C LEU A 349 19.41 38.36 60.51
N ASN A 350 18.85 37.18 60.81
CA ASN A 350 18.76 36.66 62.17
C ASN A 350 19.90 35.70 62.53
N ARG A 351 20.93 35.53 61.69
CA ARG A 351 21.97 34.51 61.84
C ARG A 351 22.65 34.52 63.21
N GLU A 352 22.89 35.69 63.79
CA GLU A 352 23.55 35.81 65.10
C GLU A 352 22.60 35.45 66.26
N LYS A 353 21.31 35.77 66.14
CA LYS A 353 20.28 35.33 67.10
C LYS A 353 20.06 33.82 67.02
N ILE A 354 20.01 33.27 65.80
CA ILE A 354 19.87 31.83 65.54
C ILE A 354 21.08 31.07 66.10
N LYS A 355 22.32 31.53 65.83
CA LYS A 355 23.55 30.95 66.41
C LYS A 355 23.51 30.95 67.94
N ARG A 356 23.08 32.05 68.57
CA ARG A 356 22.93 32.14 70.03
C ARG A 356 21.88 31.17 70.55
N PHE A 357 20.72 31.06 69.90
CA PHE A 357 19.65 30.14 70.27
C PHE A 357 20.07 28.67 70.14
N VAL A 358 20.72 28.30 69.03
CA VAL A 358 21.27 26.94 68.83
C VAL A 358 22.34 26.63 69.87
N LYS A 359 23.26 27.57 70.15
CA LYS A 359 24.29 27.40 71.18
C LYS A 359 23.70 27.29 72.59
N TYR A 360 22.56 27.91 72.86
CA TYR A 360 21.85 27.81 74.14
C TYR A 360 21.13 26.46 74.28
N ARG A 361 20.50 25.96 73.20
CA ARG A 361 19.79 24.67 73.19
C ARG A 361 20.71 23.45 73.19
N VAL A 362 21.90 23.55 72.60
CA VAL A 362 22.92 22.49 72.65
C VAL A 362 23.57 22.37 74.04
N LYS A 363 23.40 23.36 74.93
CA LYS A 363 24.10 23.42 76.22
C LYS A 363 23.31 22.97 77.46
N SER A 364 22.10 22.43 77.34
CA SER A 364 21.42 21.74 78.46
C SER A 364 20.16 20.99 78.01
N PRO A 365 19.76 19.87 78.65
CA PRO A 365 20.37 19.22 79.82
C PRO A 365 20.65 17.70 79.63
N GLY A 366 21.66 17.21 80.36
CA GLY A 366 21.76 15.81 80.76
C GLY A 366 23.13 15.17 80.55
N GLU A 367 24.08 15.41 81.45
CA GLU A 367 24.69 14.33 82.25
C GLU A 367 25.65 14.90 83.31
N ASN A 368 25.54 14.30 84.50
CA ASN A 368 26.14 14.73 85.76
C ASN A 368 27.59 14.28 85.93
N GLU A 369 28.31 15.08 86.71
CA GLU A 369 29.52 14.86 87.50
C GLU A 369 30.14 13.45 87.52
N TYR A 370 31.47 13.38 87.38
CA TYR A 370 32.34 12.95 88.49
C TYR A 370 33.72 13.60 88.40
N MET A 371 34.22 13.92 89.58
CA MET A 371 35.37 14.73 89.95
C MET A 371 36.61 13.84 90.14
N SER A 372 37.79 14.28 89.71
CA SER A 372 39.06 13.86 90.31
C SER A 372 40.04 15.03 90.33
N VAL A 373 40.41 15.39 91.56
CA VAL A 373 41.38 16.40 91.98
C VAL A 373 42.74 15.71 92.18
N ASP A 374 43.79 16.55 92.28
CA ASP A 374 45.18 16.29 92.69
C ASP A 374 46.16 15.83 91.59
N ASP A 375 47.41 16.29 91.57
CA ASP A 375 48.08 17.48 92.12
C ASP A 375 49.54 17.42 91.63
N THR A 376 50.26 18.55 91.68
CA THR A 376 51.73 18.68 91.77
C THR A 376 52.62 18.37 90.55
N VAL A 377 53.79 18.97 90.31
CA VAL A 377 54.48 20.26 90.62
C VAL A 377 55.86 20.14 89.92
N ASP A 378 56.33 21.27 89.38
CA ASP A 378 57.69 21.72 89.01
C ASP A 378 58.91 20.77 88.98
N VAL A 379 59.71 20.91 87.91
CA VAL A 379 61.11 21.46 87.97
C VAL A 379 61.34 22.36 86.76
#